data_AF-A0A8C8B788-F1
#
_entry.id   AF-A0A8C8B788-F1
#
_cell.length_a   1.000
_cell.length_b   1.000
_cell.length_c   1.000
_cell.angle_alpha   90.00
_cell.angle_beta   90.00
_cell.angle_gamma   90.00
#
_symmetry.space_group_name_H-M   'P 1'
#
loop_
_entity.id
_entity.type
_entity.pdbx_description
1 polymer ?
#
loop_
_entity_poly.entity_id
_entity_poly.type
_entity_poly.pdbx_seq_one_letter_code
_entity_poly.pdbx_strand_id
1 'polypeptide(L)'
;SPLGGASEPDSYSTSSTEDDLEMMSSSSDKKTRSMILGKAKNRLSFVSLSNVFTVFLSSDRKLQKKIVELAQDKDSYFGNLVQDYRVYSLEMMAKQSSSTEMLQEIRMMMTQLKSYLVQSTELKSLIDPASYTEEQLEVIAETALYKCVLKPLKEAIDSYLKEIHNKDRSLQQLKENQLVIQNTTTTDLGITTSVPETVVLEKILHKFTTMHKAYSPEKKIAILLKSCKLIYDSMAQGNPGKPYGADDFLPVLMYVLARSNLTEVLLNVEYMMELMDPALQLGEGSYYLTTTYGALEHIKNYDKITVTRQLSMEVQDSIHRWERRRTLNKARIYPHISLQDFISISFLEIGAQSRTLASRNDTTAEQLSQQCAEKFEVSHPKDYGLFVYVDDQWLQLDKDALPHHIKASLLKSETKKDFYFIYKPIDRKTPPVPTVKESDFP
;
A
#
# COMPACT_ATOMS: atom_id res chain seq x y z
N SER A 1 30.41 -3.56 40.80
CA SER A 1 30.52 -4.61 39.76
C SER A 1 31.32 -5.78 40.29
N PRO A 2 31.11 -7.03 39.82
CA PRO A 2 30.22 -7.45 38.73
C PRO A 2 29.15 -8.49 39.20
N LEU A 3 28.00 -8.69 38.54
CA LEU A 3 27.65 -8.96 37.13
C LEU A 3 27.95 -10.39 36.64
N GLY A 4 26.94 -10.97 35.98
CA GLY A 4 27.05 -12.09 35.02
C GLY A 4 26.48 -13.41 35.54
N GLY A 5 25.63 -14.14 34.84
CA GLY A 5 25.13 -14.02 33.47
C GLY A 5 24.63 -15.40 33.00
N ALA A 6 23.48 -15.39 32.32
CA ALA A 6 22.96 -16.29 31.28
C ALA A 6 23.30 -17.79 31.28
N SER A 7 22.25 -18.63 31.13
CA SER A 7 22.01 -19.38 29.88
C SER A 7 20.81 -20.31 30.03
N GLU A 8 19.80 -20.20 29.17
CA GLU A 8 18.90 -21.29 28.73
C GLU A 8 18.14 -20.85 27.47
N PRO A 9 17.71 -21.75 26.58
CA PRO A 9 18.28 -21.85 25.25
C PRO A 9 17.31 -21.47 24.10
N ASP A 10 17.92 -21.08 22.98
CA ASP A 10 17.29 -20.85 21.70
C ASP A 10 16.53 -22.09 21.19
N SER A 11 15.21 -21.96 21.03
CA SER A 11 14.41 -22.89 20.23
C SER A 11 14.17 -22.29 18.85
N TYR A 12 15.02 -22.70 17.91
CA TYR A 12 14.80 -22.56 16.49
C TYR A 12 13.70 -23.51 16.00
N SER A 13 12.98 -23.05 14.98
CA SER A 13 12.11 -23.78 14.04
C SER A 13 10.61 -23.69 14.29
N THR A 14 9.87 -23.19 13.30
CA THR A 14 9.21 -24.10 12.34
C THR A 14 8.69 -23.34 11.11
N SER A 15 8.94 -23.99 9.97
CA SER A 15 8.32 -23.80 8.66
C SER A 15 6.80 -23.66 8.73
N SER A 16 6.21 -22.82 7.87
CA SER A 16 4.80 -22.92 7.53
C SER A 16 4.61 -22.61 6.04
N THR A 17 4.64 -23.70 5.28
CA THR A 17 4.16 -23.85 3.90
C THR A 17 2.65 -24.04 3.91
N GLU A 18 1.87 -23.20 3.24
CA GLU A 18 0.54 -23.55 2.72
C GLU A 18 0.25 -22.69 1.46
N ASP A 19 0.44 -23.30 0.29
CA ASP A 19 -0.10 -22.90 -1.02
C ASP A 19 -1.14 -23.97 -1.38
N ASP A 20 -2.37 -23.58 -1.68
CA ASP A 20 -3.35 -24.44 -2.37
C ASP A 20 -4.15 -23.59 -3.37
N LEU A 21 -4.13 -24.02 -4.64
CA LEU A 21 -4.83 -23.41 -5.78
C LEU A 21 -5.72 -24.47 -6.42
N GLU A 22 -7.01 -24.18 -6.56
CA GLU A 22 -7.93 -24.92 -7.42
C GLU A 22 -8.48 -23.99 -8.53
N MET A 23 -8.46 -24.49 -9.76
CA MET A 23 -8.80 -23.79 -10.99
C MET A 23 -9.98 -24.50 -11.65
N MET A 24 -11.03 -23.75 -12.06
CA MET A 24 -12.09 -24.29 -12.91
C MET A 24 -12.64 -23.25 -13.89
N SER A 25 -13.08 -23.76 -15.03
CA SER A 25 -13.12 -23.13 -16.35
C SER A 25 -14.50 -22.60 -16.81
N SER A 26 -14.45 -21.58 -17.69
CA SER A 26 -15.16 -21.46 -18.99
C SER A 26 -16.23 -20.37 -19.23
N SER A 27 -16.00 -19.68 -20.36
CA SER A 27 -16.92 -19.22 -21.43
C SER A 27 -17.65 -17.87 -21.36
N SER A 28 -17.73 -17.27 -22.55
CA SER A 28 -17.95 -15.88 -22.95
C SER A 28 -19.31 -15.64 -23.62
N ASP A 29 -19.97 -14.48 -23.43
CA ASP A 29 -20.13 -13.43 -24.47
C ASP A 29 -21.17 -12.31 -24.16
N LYS A 30 -20.78 -11.11 -24.59
CA LYS A 30 -21.52 -9.96 -25.19
C LYS A 30 -22.47 -9.01 -24.41
N LYS A 31 -22.11 -7.72 -24.60
CA LYS A 31 -22.63 -6.42 -24.09
C LYS A 31 -23.96 -6.01 -24.74
N THR A 32 -24.73 -5.12 -24.08
CA THR A 32 -25.00 -3.70 -24.50
C THR A 32 -25.66 -2.90 -23.35
N ARG A 33 -25.41 -1.58 -23.36
CA ARG A 33 -25.52 -0.53 -22.33
C ARG A 33 -26.93 -0.21 -21.79
N SER A 34 -27.04 -0.01 -20.47
CA SER A 34 -27.70 1.14 -19.82
C SER A 34 -27.13 1.32 -18.41
N MET A 35 -26.97 2.57 -18.00
CA MET A 35 -26.07 3.03 -16.93
C MET A 35 -26.70 2.97 -15.55
N ILE A 36 -25.88 2.54 -14.58
CA ILE A 36 -26.05 2.69 -13.13
C ILE A 36 -27.17 1.83 -12.54
N LEU A 37 -26.82 1.02 -11.53
CA LEU A 37 -27.74 0.20 -10.72
C LEU A 37 -28.19 -1.17 -11.27
N GLY A 38 -27.25 -1.99 -11.75
CA GLY A 38 -27.52 -3.41 -12.11
C GLY A 38 -26.42 -4.41 -11.73
N LYS A 39 -25.36 -4.00 -11.03
CA LYS A 39 -24.11 -4.79 -10.88
C LYS A 39 -24.01 -5.69 -9.65
N ALA A 40 -25.11 -5.97 -8.95
CA ALA A 40 -25.17 -7.06 -7.97
C ALA A 40 -25.64 -8.40 -8.59
N LYS A 41 -25.80 -8.43 -9.92
CA LYS A 41 -26.58 -9.47 -10.63
C LYS A 41 -25.78 -10.71 -11.03
N ASN A 42 -24.45 -10.74 -10.86
CA ASN A 42 -23.62 -11.94 -10.95
C ASN A 42 -22.70 -11.99 -9.72
N ARG A 43 -23.11 -12.74 -8.72
CA ARG A 43 -22.49 -12.78 -7.39
C ARG A 43 -21.29 -13.71 -7.39
N LEU A 44 -20.19 -13.21 -6.82
CA LEU A 44 -18.94 -13.91 -6.55
C LEU A 44 -18.31 -14.54 -7.80
N SER A 45 -18.04 -13.72 -8.82
CA SER A 45 -17.07 -14.12 -9.84
C SER A 45 -15.66 -13.99 -9.25
N PHE A 46 -15.08 -15.12 -8.83
CA PHE A 46 -13.67 -15.29 -8.44
C PHE A 46 -12.68 -14.78 -9.51
N VAL A 47 -13.17 -14.46 -10.70
CA VAL A 47 -12.43 -14.10 -11.91
C VAL A 47 -11.74 -12.72 -11.83
N SER A 48 -12.20 -11.77 -11.00
CA SER A 48 -11.54 -10.45 -10.95
C SER A 48 -10.32 -10.41 -10.02
N LEU A 49 -10.26 -11.27 -9.02
CA LEU A 49 -9.09 -11.39 -8.15
C LEU A 49 -8.12 -12.45 -8.67
N SER A 50 -8.60 -13.50 -9.34
CA SER A 50 -7.72 -14.53 -9.92
C SER A 50 -6.70 -13.99 -10.93
N ASN A 51 -7.02 -12.89 -11.63
CA ASN A 51 -6.08 -12.23 -12.55
C ASN A 51 -5.01 -11.37 -11.83
N VAL A 52 -5.20 -11.04 -10.55
CA VAL A 52 -4.21 -10.35 -9.70
C VAL A 52 -3.49 -11.34 -8.78
N PHE A 53 -4.17 -12.42 -8.40
CA PHE A 53 -3.63 -13.57 -7.68
C PHE A 53 -3.00 -14.61 -8.62
N THR A 54 -2.62 -14.23 -9.83
CA THR A 54 -1.82 -15.10 -10.71
C THR A 54 -0.59 -15.55 -9.95
N VAL A 55 -0.64 -16.82 -9.53
CA VAL A 55 0.47 -17.74 -9.30
C VAL A 55 1.83 -17.05 -9.41
N PHE A 56 2.36 -16.61 -8.27
CA PHE A 56 3.72 -16.07 -8.20
C PHE A 56 4.66 -17.05 -8.88
N LEU A 57 5.23 -16.67 -10.02
CA LEU A 57 6.26 -17.46 -10.65
C LEU A 57 7.43 -17.58 -9.67
N SER A 58 8.19 -18.67 -9.75
CA SER A 58 9.35 -18.86 -8.87
C SER A 58 10.36 -17.70 -8.96
N SER A 59 10.40 -17.00 -10.09
CA SER A 59 11.17 -15.77 -10.34
C SER A 59 10.72 -14.60 -9.48
N ASP A 60 9.41 -14.37 -9.35
CA ASP A 60 8.85 -13.23 -8.63
C ASP A 60 9.09 -13.39 -7.12
N ARG A 61 8.95 -14.62 -6.61
CA ARG A 61 9.29 -14.95 -5.21
C ARG A 61 10.79 -14.75 -4.93
N LYS A 62 11.66 -15.10 -5.90
CA LYS A 62 13.10 -14.86 -5.78
C LYS A 62 13.41 -13.37 -5.74
N LEU A 63 12.81 -12.56 -6.61
CA LEU A 63 13.01 -11.11 -6.62
C LEU A 63 12.49 -10.46 -5.34
N GLN A 64 11.30 -10.83 -4.88
CA GLN A 64 10.75 -10.37 -3.60
C GLN A 64 11.71 -10.69 -2.45
N LYS A 65 12.31 -11.89 -2.44
CA LYS A 65 13.31 -12.27 -1.43
C LYS A 65 14.54 -11.38 -1.49
N LYS A 66 15.09 -11.11 -2.69
CA LYS A 66 16.23 -10.20 -2.88
C LYS A 66 15.95 -8.79 -2.39
N ILE A 67 14.76 -8.24 -2.66
CA ILE A 67 14.36 -6.91 -2.16
C ILE A 67 14.31 -6.90 -0.63
N VAL A 68 13.78 -7.96 -0.01
CA VAL A 68 13.74 -8.06 1.46
C VAL A 68 15.13 -8.19 2.05
N GLU A 69 16.05 -8.89 1.40
CA GLU A 69 17.46 -8.96 1.77
C GLU A 69 18.14 -7.59 1.66
N LEU A 70 17.90 -6.85 0.56
CA LEU A 70 18.39 -5.48 0.37
C LEU A 70 17.87 -4.54 1.48
N ALA A 71 16.60 -4.66 1.87
CA ALA A 71 16.03 -3.88 2.97
C ALA A 71 16.67 -4.17 4.34
N GLN A 72 17.33 -5.31 4.50
CA GLN A 72 18.02 -5.72 5.73
C GLN A 72 19.51 -5.37 5.70
N ASP A 73 20.06 -5.11 4.52
CA ASP A 73 21.46 -4.76 4.34
C ASP A 73 21.72 -3.31 4.76
N LYS A 74 22.45 -3.14 5.86
CA LYS A 74 22.79 -1.83 6.43
C LYS A 74 23.86 -1.08 5.63
N ASP A 75 24.54 -1.75 4.72
CA ASP A 75 25.54 -1.12 3.85
C ASP A 75 24.87 -0.59 2.57
N SER A 76 23.66 -1.08 2.25
CA SER A 76 22.84 -0.59 1.15
C SER A 76 22.13 0.73 1.50
N TYR A 77 21.91 1.58 0.50
CA TYR A 77 21.16 2.82 0.72
C TYR A 77 19.69 2.52 1.00
N PHE A 78 19.08 1.60 0.24
CA PHE A 78 17.70 1.17 0.48
C PHE A 78 17.50 0.63 1.90
N GLY A 79 18.41 -0.20 2.40
CA GLY A 79 18.33 -0.75 3.74
C GLY A 79 18.42 0.32 4.82
N ASN A 80 19.35 1.28 4.69
CA ASN A 80 19.40 2.45 5.58
C ASN A 80 18.09 3.24 5.55
N LEU A 81 17.56 3.52 4.36
CA LEU A 81 16.30 4.25 4.19
C LEU A 81 15.13 3.54 4.87
N VAL A 82 15.04 2.21 4.80
CA VAL A 82 14.02 1.41 5.49
C VAL A 82 14.19 1.47 7.01
N GLN A 83 15.41 1.48 7.54
CA GLN A 83 15.65 1.62 8.97
C GLN A 83 15.29 3.02 9.49
N ASP A 84 15.75 4.07 8.80
CA ASP A 84 15.43 5.46 9.14
C ASP A 84 13.92 5.69 9.12
N TYR A 85 13.26 5.18 8.08
CA TYR A 85 11.81 5.19 7.96
C TYR A 85 11.12 4.52 9.15
N ARG A 86 11.62 3.37 9.61
CA ARG A 86 11.05 2.65 10.74
C ARG A 86 11.13 3.48 12.02
N VAL A 87 12.29 4.08 12.30
CA VAL A 87 12.49 4.95 13.47
C VAL A 87 11.57 6.16 13.39
N TYR A 88 11.58 6.85 12.26
CA TYR A 88 10.71 7.99 12.01
C TYR A 88 9.23 7.64 12.20
N SER A 89 8.77 6.52 11.63
CA SER A 89 7.37 6.08 11.73
C SER A 89 6.94 5.87 13.17
N LEU A 90 7.80 5.28 14.01
CA LEU A 90 7.49 5.06 15.43
C LEU A 90 7.33 6.39 16.18
N GLU A 91 8.22 7.35 15.95
CA GLU A 91 8.12 8.69 16.55
C GLU A 91 6.92 9.48 16.02
N MET A 92 6.63 9.32 14.74
CA MET A 92 5.53 9.98 14.04
C MET A 92 4.18 9.49 14.58
N MET A 93 3.98 8.17 14.67
CA MET A 93 2.74 7.58 15.20
C MET A 93 2.45 8.04 16.63
N ALA A 94 3.47 8.20 17.47
CA ALA A 94 3.32 8.68 18.84
C ALA A 94 2.76 10.11 18.95
N LYS A 95 2.87 10.93 17.90
CA LYS A 95 2.41 12.32 17.86
C LYS A 95 1.03 12.48 17.24
N GLN A 96 0.49 11.42 16.64
CA GLN A 96 -0.76 11.48 15.90
C GLN A 96 -1.99 11.39 16.81
N SER A 97 -3.00 12.21 16.51
CA SER A 97 -4.31 12.18 17.17
C SER A 97 -5.40 11.55 16.30
N SER A 98 -5.15 11.37 15.00
CA SER A 98 -6.09 10.84 14.02
C SER A 98 -5.60 9.52 13.43
N SER A 99 -6.44 8.49 13.48
CA SER A 99 -6.15 7.17 12.88
C SER A 99 -5.89 7.30 11.38
N THR A 100 -6.69 8.13 10.70
CA THR A 100 -6.59 8.35 9.25
C THR A 100 -5.28 9.04 8.88
N GLU A 101 -4.91 10.11 9.58
CA GLU A 101 -3.66 10.85 9.29
C GLU A 101 -2.44 9.97 9.53
N MET A 102 -2.42 9.24 10.64
CA MET A 102 -1.35 8.30 10.96
C MET A 102 -1.15 7.25 9.87
N LEU A 103 -2.23 6.58 9.41
CA LEU A 103 -2.14 5.55 8.39
C LEU A 103 -1.80 6.14 7.01
N GLN A 104 -2.30 7.33 6.67
CA GLN A 104 -1.96 8.00 5.42
C GLN A 104 -0.48 8.36 5.33
N GLU A 105 0.13 8.77 6.44
CA GLU A 105 1.56 9.07 6.49
C GLU A 105 2.42 7.82 6.25
N ILE A 106 2.04 6.68 6.86
CA ILE A 106 2.66 5.38 6.58
C ILE A 106 2.52 5.00 5.11
N ARG A 107 1.32 5.17 4.52
CA ARG A 107 1.08 4.88 3.10
C ARG A 107 1.90 5.78 2.17
N MET A 108 2.01 7.07 2.49
CA MET A 108 2.81 8.03 1.72
C MET A 108 4.28 7.60 1.69
N MET A 109 4.84 7.29 2.84
CA MET A 109 6.23 6.89 2.94
C MET A 109 6.51 5.52 2.30
N MET A 110 5.59 4.55 2.42
CA MET A 110 5.65 3.31 1.63
C MET A 110 5.67 3.57 0.12
N THR A 111 4.90 4.57 -0.33
CA THR A 111 4.85 4.95 -1.75
C THR A 111 6.16 5.60 -2.20
N GLN A 112 6.80 6.40 -1.33
CA GLN A 112 8.14 6.94 -1.57
C GLN A 112 9.19 5.84 -1.64
N LEU A 113 9.18 4.89 -0.71
CA LEU A 113 10.07 3.72 -0.73
C LEU A 113 9.89 2.88 -1.99
N LYS A 114 8.64 2.68 -2.44
CA LYS A 114 8.34 1.99 -3.70
C LYS A 114 8.91 2.74 -4.90
N SER A 115 8.65 4.05 -4.97
CA SER A 115 9.14 4.92 -6.04
C SER A 115 10.67 4.90 -6.13
N TYR A 116 11.35 5.00 -4.98
CA TYR A 116 12.80 4.84 -4.90
C TYR A 116 13.25 3.48 -5.43
N LEU A 117 12.67 2.41 -4.88
CA LEU A 117 13.11 1.04 -5.13
C LEU A 117 12.99 0.66 -6.61
N VAL A 118 11.89 1.03 -7.28
CA VAL A 118 11.68 0.75 -8.71
C VAL A 118 12.70 1.50 -9.58
N GLN A 119 13.18 2.65 -9.13
CA GLN A 119 14.14 3.48 -9.86
C GLN A 119 15.60 3.20 -9.48
N SER A 120 15.85 2.45 -8.40
CA SER A 120 17.17 2.33 -7.80
C SER A 120 18.12 1.48 -8.65
N THR A 121 19.38 1.91 -8.69
CA THR A 121 20.45 1.12 -9.30
C THR A 121 20.75 -0.15 -8.52
N GLU A 122 20.52 -0.12 -7.20
CA GLU A 122 20.60 -1.28 -6.31
C GLU A 122 19.67 -2.40 -6.79
N LEU A 123 18.39 -2.09 -7.06
CA LEU A 123 17.45 -3.08 -7.59
C LEU A 123 17.82 -3.50 -9.02
N LYS A 124 18.14 -2.54 -9.89
CA LYS A 124 18.51 -2.80 -11.29
C LYS A 124 19.72 -3.73 -11.42
N SER A 125 20.67 -3.67 -10.49
CA SER A 125 21.82 -4.58 -10.44
C SER A 125 21.46 -6.03 -10.07
N LEU A 126 20.31 -6.23 -9.43
CA LEU A 126 19.85 -7.54 -8.95
C LEU A 126 18.93 -8.26 -9.95
N ILE A 127 18.50 -7.58 -11.01
CA ILE A 127 17.58 -8.07 -12.04
C ILE A 127 18.20 -7.98 -13.43
N ASP A 128 17.80 -8.88 -14.32
CA ASP A 128 18.08 -8.74 -15.75
C ASP A 128 17.04 -7.76 -16.35
N PRO A 129 17.46 -6.66 -17.03
CA PRO A 129 16.55 -5.64 -17.57
C PRO A 129 15.45 -6.17 -18.48
N ALA A 130 15.67 -7.31 -19.15
CA ALA A 130 14.67 -7.92 -20.04
C ALA A 130 13.63 -8.78 -19.32
N SER A 131 13.82 -9.07 -18.02
CA SER A 131 13.03 -10.08 -17.31
C SER A 131 11.69 -9.58 -16.75
N TYR A 132 11.55 -8.28 -16.49
CA TYR A 132 10.37 -7.72 -15.83
C TYR A 132 9.90 -6.43 -16.51
N THR A 133 8.59 -6.31 -16.68
CA THR A 133 7.96 -5.02 -17.03
C THR A 133 7.93 -4.08 -15.83
N GLU A 134 7.81 -2.78 -16.08
CA GLU A 134 7.70 -1.75 -15.04
C GLU A 134 6.50 -2.02 -14.11
N GLU A 135 5.33 -2.36 -14.67
CA GLU A 135 4.12 -2.71 -13.90
C GLU A 135 4.35 -3.93 -12.99
N GLN A 136 5.06 -4.96 -13.46
CA GLN A 136 5.38 -6.13 -12.65
C GLN A 136 6.34 -5.79 -11.50
N LEU A 137 7.34 -4.93 -11.75
CA LEU A 137 8.25 -4.47 -10.71
C LEU A 137 7.52 -3.69 -9.62
N GLU A 138 6.56 -2.83 -9.98
CA GLU A 138 5.75 -2.10 -9.00
C GLU A 138 4.97 -3.04 -8.08
N VAL A 139 4.34 -4.08 -8.63
CA VAL A 139 3.57 -5.08 -7.84
C VAL A 139 4.49 -5.90 -6.93
N ILE A 140 5.63 -6.36 -7.45
CA ILE A 140 6.61 -7.13 -6.67
C ILE A 140 7.21 -6.26 -5.55
N ALA A 141 7.54 -5.01 -5.85
CA ALA A 141 8.05 -4.03 -4.89
C ALA A 141 7.03 -3.76 -3.78
N GLU A 142 5.77 -3.50 -4.12
CA GLU A 142 4.69 -3.30 -3.16
C GLU A 142 4.55 -4.50 -2.20
N THR A 143 4.55 -5.73 -2.76
CA THR A 143 4.46 -6.96 -1.97
C THR A 143 5.69 -7.16 -1.07
N ALA A 144 6.89 -6.80 -1.55
CA ALA A 144 8.11 -6.85 -0.75
C ALA A 144 8.09 -5.83 0.40
N LEU A 145 7.59 -4.62 0.16
CA LEU A 145 7.43 -3.57 1.16
C LEU A 145 6.44 -3.96 2.25
N TYR A 146 5.36 -4.70 1.95
CA TYR A 146 4.51 -5.27 3.02
C TYR A 146 5.33 -6.13 3.99
N LYS A 147 6.33 -6.86 3.50
CA LYS A 147 7.14 -7.77 4.32
C LYS A 147 8.29 -7.07 5.04
N CYS A 148 9.01 -6.14 4.42
CA CYS A 148 10.13 -5.46 5.08
C CYS A 148 9.71 -4.20 5.85
N VAL A 149 8.56 -3.60 5.55
CA VAL A 149 8.08 -2.35 6.16
C VAL A 149 6.86 -2.56 7.05
N LEU A 150 5.75 -3.07 6.51
CA LEU A 150 4.51 -3.19 7.30
C LEU A 150 4.59 -4.29 8.36
N LYS A 151 5.19 -5.44 8.05
CA LYS A 151 5.29 -6.56 9.00
C LYS A 151 6.00 -6.14 10.30
N PRO A 152 7.16 -5.46 10.30
CA PRO A 152 7.78 -4.97 11.54
C PRO A 152 6.99 -3.89 12.27
N LEU A 153 6.17 -3.10 11.56
CA LEU A 153 5.39 -2.00 12.14
C LEU A 153 4.00 -2.42 12.63
N LYS A 154 3.49 -3.58 12.20
CA LYS A 154 2.10 -4.03 12.45
C LYS A 154 1.68 -3.89 13.91
N GLU A 155 2.46 -4.42 14.85
CA GLU A 155 2.09 -4.39 16.27
C GLU A 155 2.09 -2.96 16.85
N ALA A 156 2.99 -2.10 16.38
CA ALA A 156 3.01 -0.69 16.76
C ALA A 156 1.79 0.05 16.19
N ILE A 157 1.45 -0.17 14.92
CA ILE A 157 0.26 0.41 14.27
C ILE A 157 -1.00 0.01 15.05
N ASP A 158 -1.17 -1.28 15.35
CA ASP A 158 -2.32 -1.76 16.11
C ASP A 158 -2.39 -1.13 17.50
N SER A 159 -1.25 -0.95 18.16
CA SER A 159 -1.18 -0.34 19.50
C SER A 159 -1.57 1.14 19.47
N TYR A 160 -1.02 1.92 18.53
CA TYR A 160 -1.34 3.35 18.40
C TYR A 160 -2.77 3.59 17.93
N LEU A 161 -3.30 2.78 17.00
CA LEU A 161 -4.71 2.89 16.63
C LEU A 161 -5.63 2.61 17.84
N LYS A 162 -5.33 1.57 18.65
CA LYS A 162 -6.08 1.31 19.89
C LYS A 162 -5.99 2.50 20.85
N GLU A 163 -4.81 3.11 20.98
CA GLU A 163 -4.62 4.26 21.86
C GLU A 163 -5.45 5.48 21.40
N ILE A 164 -5.43 5.81 20.11
CA ILE A 164 -6.22 6.88 19.51
C ILE A 164 -7.71 6.67 19.80
N HIS A 165 -8.22 5.47 19.52
CA HIS A 165 -9.64 5.13 19.69
C HIS A 165 -10.08 4.92 21.15
N ASN A 166 -9.13 4.69 22.06
CA ASN A 166 -9.41 4.74 23.49
C ASN A 166 -9.50 6.19 24.00
N LYS A 167 -8.66 7.09 23.47
CA LYS A 167 -8.66 8.51 23.85
C LYS A 167 -9.92 9.24 23.40
N ASP A 168 -10.40 8.95 22.19
CA ASP A 168 -11.65 9.54 21.66
C ASP A 168 -12.93 8.83 22.14
N ARG A 169 -12.79 7.76 22.95
CA ARG A 169 -13.85 6.90 23.50
C ARG A 169 -14.66 6.13 22.46
N SER A 170 -14.26 6.12 21.20
CA SER A 170 -14.94 5.37 20.15
C SER A 170 -14.98 3.86 20.44
N LEU A 171 -13.91 3.27 21.00
CA LEU A 171 -13.91 1.85 21.38
C LEU A 171 -14.87 1.56 22.53
N GLN A 172 -15.03 2.50 23.46
CA GLN A 172 -15.97 2.35 24.57
C GLN A 172 -17.39 2.36 24.03
N GLN A 173 -17.74 3.36 23.23
CA GLN A 173 -19.04 3.49 22.59
C GLN A 173 -19.39 2.25 21.74
N LEU A 174 -18.40 1.76 20.97
CA LEU A 174 -18.55 0.56 20.15
C LEU A 174 -18.85 -0.68 20.99
N LYS A 175 -18.18 -0.86 22.13
CA LYS A 175 -18.41 -1.99 23.06
C LYS A 175 -19.75 -1.90 23.78
N GLU A 176 -20.16 -0.71 24.19
CA GLU A 176 -21.46 -0.50 24.84
C GLU A 176 -22.61 -0.86 23.86
N ASN A 177 -22.54 -0.37 22.63
CA ASN A 177 -23.53 -0.66 21.60
C ASN A 177 -23.46 -2.10 21.08
N GLN A 178 -22.29 -2.75 21.13
CA GLN A 178 -22.16 -4.18 20.85
C GLN A 178 -23.08 -5.01 21.76
N LEU A 179 -23.06 -4.75 23.07
CA LEU A 179 -23.89 -5.46 24.03
C LEU A 179 -25.38 -5.23 23.78
N VAL A 180 -25.75 -4.00 23.38
CA VAL A 180 -27.11 -3.65 23.00
C VAL A 180 -27.58 -4.49 21.80
N ILE A 181 -26.77 -4.59 20.75
CA ILE A 181 -27.10 -5.34 19.53
C ILE A 181 -27.15 -6.84 19.80
N GLN A 182 -26.24 -7.37 20.64
CA GLN A 182 -26.27 -8.78 21.04
C GLN A 182 -27.59 -9.17 21.73
N ASN A 183 -28.19 -8.24 22.48
CA ASN A 183 -29.47 -8.41 23.18
C ASN A 183 -30.69 -8.02 22.33
N THR A 184 -30.49 -7.55 21.10
CA THR A 184 -31.57 -7.18 20.18
C THR A 184 -31.98 -8.40 19.36
N THR A 185 -33.28 -8.58 19.12
CA THR A 185 -33.76 -9.72 18.33
C THR A 185 -33.33 -9.58 16.87
N THR A 186 -33.22 -10.70 16.15
CA THR A 186 -32.87 -10.68 14.72
C THR A 186 -33.87 -9.88 13.89
N THR A 187 -35.16 -9.97 14.23
CA THR A 187 -36.25 -9.21 13.60
C THR A 187 -36.10 -7.71 13.83
N ASP A 188 -35.77 -7.29 15.05
CA ASP A 188 -35.57 -5.87 15.39
C ASP A 188 -34.31 -5.30 14.72
N LEU A 189 -33.28 -6.13 14.47
CA LEU A 189 -32.13 -5.75 13.64
C LEU A 189 -32.48 -5.65 12.14
N GLY A 190 -33.73 -5.95 11.76
CA GLY A 190 -34.18 -5.89 10.37
C GLY A 190 -33.77 -7.08 9.53
N ILE A 191 -33.31 -8.19 10.15
CA ILE A 191 -32.90 -9.41 9.46
C ILE A 191 -34.13 -10.15 8.95
N THR A 192 -34.19 -10.37 7.64
CA THR A 192 -35.29 -11.10 6.96
C THR A 192 -34.83 -12.43 6.36
N THR A 193 -33.62 -12.85 6.69
CA THR A 193 -32.93 -14.02 6.12
C THR A 193 -32.40 -14.91 7.25
N SER A 194 -31.89 -16.09 6.90
CA SER A 194 -31.14 -16.91 7.84
C SER A 194 -29.80 -16.26 8.21
N VAL A 195 -29.42 -16.40 9.48
CA VAL A 195 -28.11 -15.97 9.99
C VAL A 195 -27.15 -17.17 10.05
N PRO A 196 -25.82 -16.95 10.08
CA PRO A 196 -24.87 -18.03 10.26
C PRO A 196 -25.13 -18.82 11.54
N GLU A 197 -25.30 -20.14 11.42
CA GLU A 197 -25.36 -21.05 12.56
C GLU A 197 -24.04 -21.05 13.35
N THR A 198 -24.06 -21.55 14.59
CA THR A 198 -22.90 -21.52 15.52
C THR A 198 -21.60 -21.96 14.87
N VAL A 199 -21.58 -23.09 14.15
CA VAL A 199 -20.36 -23.61 13.51
C VAL A 199 -19.84 -22.69 12.41
N VAL A 200 -20.73 -22.10 11.61
CA VAL A 200 -20.35 -21.18 10.53
C VAL A 200 -19.92 -19.83 11.12
N LEU A 201 -20.62 -19.36 12.15
CA LEU A 201 -20.27 -18.16 12.89
C LEU A 201 -18.86 -18.28 13.47
N GLU A 202 -18.54 -19.36 14.19
CA GLU A 202 -17.20 -19.62 14.72
C GLU A 202 -16.12 -19.61 13.63
N LYS A 203 -16.41 -20.19 12.45
CA LYS A 203 -15.51 -20.12 11.29
C LYS A 203 -15.28 -18.68 10.83
N ILE A 204 -16.33 -17.84 10.80
CA ILE A 204 -16.21 -16.42 10.44
C ILE A 204 -15.40 -15.66 11.50
N LEU A 205 -15.65 -15.91 12.78
CA LEU A 205 -14.91 -15.29 13.88
C LEU A 205 -13.42 -15.65 13.82
N HIS A 206 -13.10 -16.92 13.57
CA HIS A 206 -11.73 -17.37 13.36
C HIS A 206 -11.05 -16.70 12.16
N LYS A 207 -11.80 -16.45 11.06
CA LYS A 207 -11.30 -15.66 9.94
C LYS A 207 -10.97 -14.23 10.35
N PHE A 208 -11.79 -13.56 11.17
CA PHE A 208 -11.46 -12.22 11.67
C PHE A 208 -10.21 -12.21 12.56
N THR A 209 -10.03 -13.21 13.42
CA THR A 209 -8.78 -13.36 14.18
C THR A 209 -7.57 -13.59 13.27
N THR A 210 -7.73 -14.40 12.22
CA THR A 210 -6.68 -14.63 11.22
C THR A 210 -6.36 -13.36 10.43
N MET A 211 -7.38 -12.56 10.10
CA MET A 211 -7.24 -11.25 9.48
C MET A 211 -6.42 -10.31 10.36
N HIS A 212 -6.69 -10.26 11.66
CA HIS A 212 -5.93 -9.44 12.61
C HIS A 212 -4.44 -9.83 12.69
N LYS A 213 -4.12 -11.13 12.63
CA LYS A 213 -2.73 -11.63 12.61
C LYS A 213 -1.98 -11.33 11.31
N ALA A 214 -2.67 -11.14 10.18
CA ALA A 214 -2.01 -10.82 8.92
C ALA A 214 -1.45 -9.39 8.93
N TYR A 215 -0.34 -9.15 8.23
CA TYR A 215 0.22 -7.80 8.03
C TYR A 215 -0.06 -7.25 6.62
N SER A 216 -0.26 -8.11 5.63
CA SER A 216 -0.56 -7.69 4.25
C SER A 216 -2.01 -7.20 4.14
N PRO A 217 -2.25 -5.95 3.70
CA PRO A 217 -3.60 -5.45 3.42
C PRO A 217 -4.38 -6.34 2.44
N GLU A 218 -3.71 -6.85 1.40
CA GLU A 218 -4.30 -7.76 0.41
C GLU A 218 -4.71 -9.10 1.02
N LYS A 219 -3.87 -9.67 1.90
CA LYS A 219 -4.24 -10.89 2.61
C LYS A 219 -5.45 -10.66 3.52
N LYS A 220 -5.52 -9.50 4.19
CA LYS A 220 -6.66 -9.11 5.01
C LYS A 220 -7.94 -9.01 4.16
N ILE A 221 -7.89 -8.38 2.98
CA ILE A 221 -9.08 -8.24 2.11
C ILE A 221 -9.56 -9.59 1.58
N ALA A 222 -8.63 -10.48 1.22
CA ALA A 222 -8.99 -11.83 0.79
C ALA A 222 -9.69 -12.62 1.91
N ILE A 223 -9.27 -12.44 3.17
CA ILE A 223 -9.94 -13.05 4.32
C ILE A 223 -11.32 -12.44 4.53
N LEU A 224 -11.47 -11.12 4.44
CA LEU A 224 -12.77 -10.43 4.53
C LEU A 224 -13.76 -10.97 3.50
N LEU A 225 -13.33 -11.09 2.23
CA LEU A 225 -14.17 -11.63 1.15
C LEU A 225 -14.61 -13.08 1.42
N LYS A 226 -13.70 -13.92 1.93
CA LYS A 226 -14.04 -15.29 2.36
C LYS A 226 -15.05 -15.29 3.51
N SER A 227 -14.98 -14.33 4.44
CA SER A 227 -15.99 -14.17 5.51
C SER A 227 -17.34 -13.72 4.95
N CYS A 228 -17.38 -12.72 4.06
CA CYS A 228 -18.61 -12.25 3.44
C CYS A 228 -19.30 -13.36 2.63
N LYS A 229 -18.52 -14.20 1.93
CA LYS A 229 -19.06 -15.38 1.23
C LYS A 229 -19.79 -16.34 2.19
N LEU A 230 -19.19 -16.68 3.32
CA LEU A 230 -19.84 -17.55 4.33
C LEU A 230 -21.15 -16.94 4.86
N ILE A 231 -21.21 -15.62 4.98
CA ILE A 231 -22.44 -14.92 5.37
C ILE A 231 -23.51 -15.09 4.28
N TYR A 232 -23.18 -14.86 3.01
CA TYR A 232 -24.12 -15.07 1.91
C TYR A 232 -24.58 -16.52 1.79
N ASP A 233 -23.67 -17.48 1.94
CA ASP A 233 -23.99 -18.90 1.91
C ASP A 233 -24.99 -19.25 3.04
N SER A 234 -24.81 -18.65 4.22
CA SER A 234 -25.75 -18.80 5.35
C SER A 234 -27.10 -18.17 5.06
N MET A 235 -27.14 -16.98 4.45
CA MET A 235 -28.39 -16.31 4.07
C MET A 235 -29.19 -17.10 3.05
N ALA A 236 -28.50 -17.75 2.10
CA ALA A 236 -29.10 -18.54 1.03
C ALA A 236 -29.75 -19.85 1.52
N GLN A 237 -29.34 -20.38 2.66
CA GLN A 237 -29.94 -21.60 3.22
C GLN A 237 -31.42 -21.41 3.57
N GLY A 238 -31.82 -20.23 4.05
CA GLY A 238 -33.20 -19.93 4.42
C GLY A 238 -34.14 -19.69 3.24
N ASN A 239 -33.61 -19.35 2.06
CA ASN A 239 -34.41 -19.20 0.84
C ASN A 239 -33.54 -19.40 -0.42
N PRO A 240 -33.25 -20.66 -0.80
CA PRO A 240 -32.38 -20.96 -1.93
C PRO A 240 -32.88 -20.31 -3.23
N GLY A 241 -31.99 -19.59 -3.92
CA GLY A 241 -32.29 -18.93 -5.20
C GLY A 241 -32.81 -17.48 -5.09
N LYS A 242 -33.09 -16.95 -3.89
CA LYS A 242 -33.39 -15.53 -3.71
C LYS A 242 -32.11 -14.69 -3.88
N PRO A 243 -32.10 -13.63 -4.72
CA PRO A 243 -31.01 -12.65 -4.71
C PRO A 243 -31.13 -11.72 -3.48
N TYR A 244 -30.06 -11.57 -2.68
CA TYR A 244 -30.00 -10.73 -1.47
C TYR A 244 -29.25 -9.40 -1.65
N GLY A 245 -29.94 -8.27 -1.67
CA GLY A 245 -29.28 -6.96 -1.87
C GLY A 245 -28.36 -6.52 -0.72
N ALA A 246 -27.80 -5.33 -0.84
CA ALA A 246 -27.05 -4.68 0.24
C ALA A 246 -27.91 -4.52 1.51
N ASP A 247 -29.19 -4.19 1.33
CA ASP A 247 -30.17 -4.02 2.41
C ASP A 247 -30.50 -5.33 3.14
N ASP A 248 -30.35 -6.49 2.48
CA ASP A 248 -30.50 -7.81 3.12
C ASP A 248 -29.21 -8.21 3.84
N PHE A 249 -28.04 -7.84 3.29
CA PHE A 249 -26.73 -8.27 3.79
C PHE A 249 -26.28 -7.48 5.03
N LEU A 250 -26.48 -6.16 5.04
CA LEU A 250 -25.98 -5.28 6.10
C LEU A 250 -26.48 -5.68 7.50
N PRO A 251 -27.78 -5.98 7.73
CA PRO A 251 -28.26 -6.48 9.02
C PRO A 251 -27.59 -7.78 9.49
N VAL A 252 -27.34 -8.71 8.57
CA VAL A 252 -26.68 -9.99 8.89
C VAL A 252 -25.21 -9.77 9.20
N LEU A 253 -24.54 -8.87 8.46
CA LEU A 253 -23.18 -8.47 8.76
C LEU A 253 -23.08 -7.85 10.15
N MET A 254 -23.98 -6.93 10.51
CA MET A 254 -24.03 -6.35 11.87
C MET A 254 -24.21 -7.43 12.94
N TYR A 255 -25.10 -8.40 12.72
CA TYR A 255 -25.32 -9.53 13.62
C TYR A 255 -24.02 -10.33 13.87
N VAL A 256 -23.26 -10.60 12.80
CA VAL A 256 -21.99 -11.33 12.88
C VAL A 256 -20.91 -10.49 13.57
N LEU A 257 -20.78 -9.21 13.18
CA LEU A 257 -19.80 -8.29 13.76
C LEU A 257 -20.04 -8.09 15.26
N ALA A 258 -21.30 -7.94 15.68
CA ALA A 258 -21.64 -7.82 17.10
C ALA A 258 -21.21 -9.03 17.94
N ARG A 259 -20.96 -10.20 17.33
CA ARG A 259 -20.45 -11.41 17.99
C ARG A 259 -18.95 -11.63 17.82
N SER A 260 -18.27 -10.66 17.19
CA SER A 260 -16.82 -10.70 16.95
C SER A 260 -16.05 -9.77 17.90
N ASN A 261 -14.72 -9.81 17.83
CA ASN A 261 -13.88 -8.79 18.44
C ASN A 261 -13.96 -7.50 17.61
N LEU A 262 -14.97 -6.66 17.89
CA LEU A 262 -15.22 -5.43 17.14
C LEU A 262 -14.03 -4.46 17.11
N THR A 263 -13.26 -4.40 18.20
CA THR A 263 -12.04 -3.60 18.23
C THR A 263 -11.08 -4.07 17.16
N GLU A 264 -10.75 -5.36 17.11
CA GLU A 264 -9.84 -5.87 16.07
C GLU A 264 -10.40 -5.66 14.66
N VAL A 265 -11.69 -5.89 14.44
CA VAL A 265 -12.29 -5.70 13.11
C VAL A 265 -12.21 -4.23 12.68
N LEU A 266 -12.50 -3.27 13.57
CA LEU A 266 -12.35 -1.84 13.30
C LEU A 266 -10.93 -1.49 12.85
N LEU A 267 -9.93 -1.90 13.63
CA LEU A 267 -8.53 -1.63 13.31
C LEU A 267 -8.14 -2.23 11.95
N ASN A 268 -8.57 -3.45 11.66
CA ASN A 268 -8.29 -4.11 10.39
C ASN A 268 -8.94 -3.38 9.21
N VAL A 269 -10.16 -2.87 9.38
CA VAL A 269 -10.87 -2.11 8.34
C VAL A 269 -10.14 -0.81 8.04
N GLU A 270 -9.81 -0.01 9.05
CA GLU A 270 -9.03 1.22 8.85
C GLU A 270 -7.66 0.94 8.23
N TYR A 271 -6.97 -0.10 8.72
CA TYR A 271 -5.69 -0.55 8.17
C TYR A 271 -5.78 -0.86 6.68
N MET A 272 -6.79 -1.63 6.26
CA MET A 272 -7.01 -1.96 4.85
C MET A 272 -7.44 -0.74 4.04
N MET A 273 -8.28 0.13 4.60
CA MET A 273 -8.74 1.33 3.89
C MET A 273 -7.57 2.24 3.55
N GLU A 274 -6.68 2.50 4.51
CA GLU A 274 -5.67 3.56 4.36
C GLU A 274 -4.30 3.04 3.87
N LEU A 275 -3.91 1.79 4.14
CA LEU A 275 -2.57 1.27 3.76
C LEU A 275 -2.52 0.48 2.45
N MET A 276 -3.66 0.10 1.90
CA MET A 276 -3.73 -0.64 0.64
C MET A 276 -3.38 0.26 -0.54
N ASP A 277 -2.59 -0.25 -1.49
CA ASP A 277 -2.17 0.51 -2.67
C ASP A 277 -3.40 1.15 -3.38
N PRO A 278 -3.44 2.48 -3.54
CA PRO A 278 -4.48 3.16 -4.29
C PRO A 278 -4.60 2.71 -5.74
N ALA A 279 -3.50 2.28 -6.37
CA ALA A 279 -3.49 1.80 -7.75
C ALA A 279 -4.20 0.43 -7.90
N LEU A 280 -4.26 -0.35 -6.81
CA LEU A 280 -4.87 -1.67 -6.80
C LEU A 280 -6.38 -1.60 -7.05
N GLN A 281 -6.82 -2.32 -8.07
CA GLN A 281 -8.24 -2.48 -8.36
C GLN A 281 -8.83 -3.50 -7.40
N LEU A 282 -9.68 -3.04 -6.50
CA LEU A 282 -10.25 -3.91 -5.47
C LEU A 282 -11.43 -4.75 -5.95
N GLY A 283 -12.04 -4.41 -7.09
CA GLY A 283 -13.23 -5.09 -7.59
C GLY A 283 -14.34 -5.11 -6.52
N GLU A 284 -14.77 -6.30 -6.11
CA GLU A 284 -15.72 -6.48 -5.01
C GLU A 284 -15.14 -6.20 -3.62
N GLY A 285 -13.80 -6.22 -3.47
CA GLY A 285 -13.08 -5.93 -2.23
C GLY A 285 -13.38 -4.54 -1.68
N SER A 286 -13.47 -3.50 -2.53
CA SER A 286 -13.83 -2.15 -2.07
C SER A 286 -15.25 -2.11 -1.52
N TYR A 287 -16.19 -2.77 -2.20
CA TYR A 287 -17.59 -2.83 -1.79
C TYR A 287 -17.74 -3.47 -0.40
N TYR A 288 -17.11 -4.62 -0.16
CA TYR A 288 -17.21 -5.29 1.13
C TYR A 288 -16.41 -4.58 2.23
N LEU A 289 -15.29 -3.93 1.90
CA LEU A 289 -14.55 -3.09 2.84
C LEU A 289 -15.40 -1.91 3.33
N THR A 290 -15.97 -1.13 2.40
CA THR A 290 -16.79 0.04 2.74
C THR A 290 -18.11 -0.35 3.40
N THR A 291 -18.70 -1.49 3.02
CA THR A 291 -19.87 -2.04 3.70
C THR A 291 -19.55 -2.44 5.14
N THR A 292 -18.38 -3.06 5.38
CA THR A 292 -17.94 -3.44 6.74
C THR A 292 -17.61 -2.22 7.58
N TYR A 293 -16.93 -1.21 7.01
CA TYR A 293 -16.72 0.09 7.64
C TYR A 293 -18.05 0.73 8.04
N GLY A 294 -18.99 0.77 7.10
CA GLY A 294 -20.34 1.29 7.34
C GLY A 294 -21.08 0.56 8.46
N ALA A 295 -20.99 -0.77 8.51
CA ALA A 295 -21.59 -1.57 9.57
C ALA A 295 -20.97 -1.26 10.94
N LEU A 296 -19.65 -1.08 11.02
CA LEU A 296 -18.96 -0.69 12.25
C LEU A 296 -19.38 0.69 12.74
N GLU A 297 -19.48 1.67 11.82
CA GLU A 297 -19.95 3.02 12.14
C GLU A 297 -21.42 3.02 12.59
N HIS A 298 -22.25 2.15 11.99
CA HIS A 298 -23.64 1.96 12.41
C HIS A 298 -23.71 1.36 13.81
N ILE A 299 -22.93 0.32 14.11
CA ILE A 299 -22.82 -0.24 15.46
C ILE A 299 -22.34 0.81 16.46
N LYS A 300 -21.32 1.60 16.10
CA LYS A 300 -20.78 2.66 16.96
C LYS A 300 -21.84 3.70 17.31
N ASN A 301 -22.72 4.06 16.38
CA ASN A 301 -23.77 5.07 16.59
C ASN A 301 -25.17 4.45 16.75
N TYR A 302 -25.26 3.20 17.20
CA TYR A 302 -26.51 2.47 17.23
C TYR A 302 -27.54 3.12 18.16
N ASP A 303 -28.67 3.53 17.59
CA ASP A 303 -29.85 4.00 18.33
C ASP A 303 -31.01 3.02 18.12
N LYS A 304 -31.53 2.46 19.23
CA LYS A 304 -32.64 1.50 19.23
C LYS A 304 -33.92 2.05 18.60
N ILE A 305 -34.11 3.37 18.62
CA ILE A 305 -35.36 4.01 18.14
C ILE A 305 -35.39 4.09 16.62
N THR A 306 -34.22 4.16 15.97
CA THR A 306 -34.09 4.35 14.53
C THR A 306 -33.22 3.25 13.92
N VAL A 307 -33.75 2.03 13.85
CA VAL A 307 -33.13 0.96 13.02
C VAL A 307 -33.29 1.34 11.55
N THR A 308 -32.38 2.19 11.09
CA THR A 308 -32.28 2.63 9.71
C THR A 308 -31.47 1.61 8.93
N ARG A 309 -32.04 1.12 7.82
CA ARG A 309 -31.35 0.21 6.88
C ARG A 309 -30.31 0.92 6.01
N GLN A 310 -30.06 2.20 6.24
CA GLN A 310 -29.21 3.06 5.41
C GLN A 310 -28.07 3.63 6.25
N LEU A 311 -26.90 3.82 5.64
CA LEU A 311 -25.78 4.51 6.28
C LEU A 311 -26.11 5.98 6.50
N SER A 312 -25.64 6.58 7.60
CA SER A 312 -25.79 8.02 7.84
C SER A 312 -25.03 8.85 6.80
N MET A 313 -25.42 10.12 6.64
CA MET A 313 -24.77 11.04 5.70
C MET A 313 -23.28 11.21 6.02
N GLU A 314 -22.91 11.27 7.30
CA GLU A 314 -21.50 11.41 7.73
C GLU A 314 -20.65 10.20 7.32
N VAL A 315 -21.22 8.99 7.40
CA VAL A 315 -20.53 7.76 7.02
C VAL A 315 -20.39 7.67 5.50
N GLN A 316 -21.44 8.05 4.77
CA GLN A 316 -21.37 8.14 3.30
C GLN A 316 -20.31 9.16 2.86
N ASP A 317 -20.26 10.34 3.49
CA ASP A 317 -19.24 11.35 3.24
C ASP A 317 -17.83 10.89 3.60
N SER A 318 -17.67 10.11 4.67
CA SER A 318 -16.40 9.48 5.04
C SER A 318 -15.92 8.52 3.94
N ILE A 319 -16.82 7.64 3.46
CA ILE A 319 -16.54 6.71 2.36
C ILE A 319 -16.20 7.46 1.08
N HIS A 320 -16.97 8.50 0.72
CA HIS A 320 -16.68 9.32 -0.45
C HIS A 320 -15.34 10.04 -0.37
N ARG A 321 -14.98 10.58 0.80
CA ARG A 321 -13.64 11.17 1.01
C ARG A 321 -12.54 10.14 0.81
N TRP A 322 -12.72 8.93 1.33
CA TRP A 322 -11.78 7.82 1.13
C TRP A 322 -11.66 7.41 -0.35
N GLU A 323 -12.77 7.21 -1.06
CA GLU A 323 -12.77 6.88 -2.49
C GLU A 323 -12.11 7.98 -3.34
N ARG A 324 -12.37 9.24 -3.00
CA ARG A 324 -11.73 10.40 -3.65
C ARG A 324 -10.23 10.42 -3.44
N ARG A 325 -9.74 10.10 -2.23
CA ARG A 325 -8.29 9.98 -1.96
C ARG A 325 -7.67 8.88 -2.82
N ARG A 326 -8.29 7.69 -2.91
CA ARG A 326 -7.78 6.58 -3.73
C ARG A 326 -7.74 6.91 -5.23
N THR A 327 -8.79 7.54 -5.75
CA THR A 327 -8.89 7.90 -7.19
C THR A 327 -7.99 9.07 -7.56
N LEU A 328 -7.86 10.09 -6.70
CA LEU A 328 -6.94 11.21 -6.94
C LEU A 328 -5.47 10.79 -6.79
N ASN A 329 -5.15 9.87 -5.88
CA ASN A 329 -3.80 9.33 -5.78
C ASN A 329 -3.40 8.56 -7.05
N LYS A 330 -4.33 7.87 -7.71
CA LYS A 330 -4.08 7.26 -9.02
C LYS A 330 -3.72 8.27 -10.12
N ALA A 331 -4.22 9.51 -10.03
CA ALA A 331 -3.91 10.60 -10.96
C ALA A 331 -2.70 11.46 -10.53
N ARG A 332 -2.16 11.23 -9.32
CA ARG A 332 -1.04 12.00 -8.73
C ARG A 332 0.25 11.19 -8.57
N ILE A 333 0.26 9.93 -9.02
CA ILE A 333 1.51 9.24 -9.30
C ILE A 333 2.13 10.04 -10.46
N TYR A 334 3.12 10.88 -10.11
CA TYR A 334 3.76 12.00 -10.83
C TYR A 334 2.99 13.36 -10.81
N PRO A 335 3.59 14.53 -10.42
CA PRO A 335 4.80 14.83 -9.64
C PRO A 335 4.62 16.06 -8.70
N HIS A 336 3.81 16.02 -7.64
CA HIS A 336 3.62 17.24 -6.79
C HIS A 336 3.48 17.04 -5.27
N ILE A 337 3.64 15.83 -4.74
CA ILE A 337 3.62 15.59 -3.27
C ILE A 337 4.74 14.64 -2.87
N SER A 338 5.91 14.77 -3.47
CA SER A 338 7.12 14.25 -2.84
C SER A 338 7.88 15.41 -2.22
N LEU A 339 8.19 15.31 -0.93
CA LEU A 339 9.17 16.20 -0.31
C LEU A 339 10.59 15.90 -0.83
N GLN A 340 10.81 14.72 -1.44
CA GLN A 340 12.06 14.27 -2.05
C GLN A 340 11.82 13.44 -3.32
N ASP A 341 12.30 13.90 -4.47
CA ASP A 341 12.40 13.07 -5.67
C ASP A 341 13.78 12.39 -5.73
N PHE A 342 13.84 11.28 -6.48
CA PHE A 342 15.05 10.46 -6.57
C PHE A 342 15.71 10.63 -7.93
N ILE A 343 17.03 10.72 -7.98
CA ILE A 343 17.79 10.84 -9.22
C ILE A 343 19.01 9.92 -9.19
N SER A 344 19.16 9.09 -10.22
CA SER A 344 20.30 8.18 -10.35
C SER A 344 21.42 8.87 -11.12
N ILE A 345 22.59 8.95 -10.50
CA ILE A 345 23.76 9.66 -11.04
C ILE A 345 24.93 8.68 -11.10
N SER A 346 25.53 8.56 -12.29
CA SER A 346 26.73 7.74 -12.54
C SER A 346 27.99 8.57 -12.32
N PHE A 347 29.08 7.96 -11.88
CA PHE A 347 30.35 8.65 -11.68
C PHE A 347 31.29 8.37 -12.85
N LEU A 348 31.82 9.44 -13.46
CA LEU A 348 32.72 9.45 -14.63
C LEU A 348 32.13 8.90 -15.93
N GLU A 349 31.60 7.69 -15.91
CA GLU A 349 31.09 6.95 -17.07
C GLU A 349 29.60 6.59 -16.92
N ILE A 350 28.94 6.33 -18.04
CA ILE A 350 27.52 5.95 -18.07
C ILE A 350 27.37 4.58 -17.43
N GLY A 351 26.55 4.49 -16.37
CA GLY A 351 26.28 3.24 -15.66
C GLY A 351 27.39 2.78 -14.71
N ALA A 352 28.53 3.48 -14.66
CA ALA A 352 29.61 3.18 -13.72
C ALA A 352 29.35 3.82 -12.35
N GLN A 353 29.51 3.03 -11.29
CA GLN A 353 29.40 3.47 -9.89
C GLN A 353 28.13 4.29 -9.59
N SER A 354 27.01 3.98 -10.25
CA SER A 354 25.80 4.79 -10.16
C SER A 354 25.16 4.75 -8.78
N ARG A 355 24.86 5.93 -8.22
CA ARG A 355 24.17 6.11 -6.94
C ARG A 355 22.85 6.84 -7.15
N THR A 356 21.79 6.38 -6.49
CA THR A 356 20.51 7.09 -6.45
C THR A 356 20.47 8.03 -5.26
N LEU A 357 20.31 9.32 -5.52
CA LEU A 357 20.25 10.38 -4.51
C LEU A 357 18.80 10.83 -4.32
N ALA A 358 18.41 11.06 -3.06
CA ALA A 358 17.14 11.68 -2.70
C ALA A 358 17.36 13.19 -2.50
N SER A 359 16.64 14.03 -3.23
CA SER A 359 16.71 15.48 -3.06
C SER A 359 15.37 16.13 -3.39
N ARG A 360 15.14 17.34 -2.90
CA ARG A 360 13.87 18.06 -3.11
C ARG A 360 13.72 18.45 -4.59
N ASN A 361 12.49 18.61 -5.07
CA ASN A 361 12.23 18.96 -6.47
C ASN A 361 12.83 20.32 -6.89
N ASP A 362 12.97 21.22 -5.93
CA ASP A 362 13.59 22.55 -6.07
C ASP A 362 15.12 22.55 -5.85
N THR A 363 15.75 21.37 -5.70
CA THR A 363 17.20 21.27 -5.55
C THR A 363 17.89 21.66 -6.85
N THR A 364 18.81 22.62 -6.80
CA THR A 364 19.58 23.06 -7.97
C THR A 364 20.67 22.06 -8.34
N ALA A 365 21.17 22.13 -9.58
CA ALA A 365 22.28 21.31 -10.02
C ALA A 365 23.55 21.54 -9.18
N GLU A 366 23.78 22.77 -8.70
CA GLU A 366 24.91 23.06 -7.80
C GLU A 366 24.77 22.34 -6.44
N GLN A 367 23.59 22.38 -5.84
CA GLN A 367 23.32 21.69 -4.57
C GLN A 367 23.41 20.16 -4.74
N LEU A 368 22.88 19.63 -5.84
CA LEU A 368 22.97 18.20 -6.15
C LEU A 368 24.41 17.77 -6.46
N SER A 369 25.19 18.62 -7.12
CA SER A 369 26.62 18.40 -7.37
C SER A 369 27.42 18.32 -6.06
N GLN A 370 27.09 19.15 -5.07
CA GLN A 370 27.69 19.05 -3.74
C GLN A 370 27.35 17.71 -3.05
N GLN A 371 26.09 17.27 -3.12
CA GLN A 371 25.69 15.95 -2.60
C GLN A 371 26.43 14.80 -3.32
N CYS A 372 26.65 14.93 -4.63
CA CYS A 372 27.46 13.98 -5.39
C CYS A 372 28.90 13.96 -4.90
N ALA A 373 29.51 15.13 -4.68
CA ALA A 373 30.89 15.22 -4.21
C ALA A 373 31.10 14.53 -2.85
N GLU A 374 30.16 14.72 -1.92
CA GLU A 374 30.17 14.04 -0.62
C GLU A 374 29.98 12.52 -0.79
N LYS A 375 29.01 12.11 -1.61
CA LYS A 375 28.70 10.69 -1.83
C LYS A 375 29.79 9.93 -2.57
N PHE A 376 30.47 10.56 -3.52
CA PHE A 376 31.56 9.97 -4.30
C PHE A 376 32.95 10.25 -3.70
N GLU A 377 33.01 10.92 -2.54
CA GLU A 377 34.24 11.23 -1.81
C GLU A 377 35.30 11.96 -2.66
N VAL A 378 34.84 12.95 -3.45
CA VAL A 378 35.70 13.66 -4.41
C VAL A 378 36.49 14.77 -3.71
N SER A 379 37.82 14.76 -3.87
CA SER A 379 38.72 15.72 -3.19
C SER A 379 38.61 17.17 -3.67
N HIS A 380 38.24 17.40 -4.95
CA HIS A 380 38.12 18.73 -5.55
C HIS A 380 36.74 18.93 -6.21
N PRO A 381 35.67 19.19 -5.44
CA PRO A 381 34.30 19.26 -5.96
C PRO A 381 34.08 20.33 -7.05
N LYS A 382 34.88 21.40 -7.03
CA LYS A 382 34.76 22.54 -7.96
C LYS A 382 35.19 22.23 -9.39
N ASP A 383 35.93 21.14 -9.60
CA ASP A 383 36.39 20.72 -10.91
C ASP A 383 35.43 19.73 -11.59
N TYR A 384 34.31 19.42 -10.92
CA TYR A 384 33.30 18.48 -11.40
C TYR A 384 31.97 19.18 -11.65
N GLY A 385 31.20 18.64 -12.58
CA GLY A 385 29.87 19.13 -12.94
C GLY A 385 28.89 17.98 -13.15
N LEU A 386 27.60 18.32 -13.12
CA LEU A 386 26.54 17.41 -13.52
C LEU A 386 26.28 17.52 -15.01
N PHE A 387 26.14 16.37 -15.64
CA PHE A 387 25.83 16.22 -17.05
C PHE A 387 24.63 15.31 -17.20
N VAL A 388 23.85 15.54 -18.26
CA VAL A 388 22.87 14.59 -18.76
C VAL A 388 23.32 14.11 -20.13
N TYR A 389 23.35 12.80 -20.32
CA TYR A 389 23.56 12.17 -21.61
C TYR A 389 22.21 11.76 -22.15
N VAL A 390 21.83 12.28 -23.32
CA VAL A 390 20.56 12.02 -24.00
C VAL A 390 20.79 12.10 -25.51
N ASP A 391 20.23 11.18 -26.29
CA ASP A 391 20.37 11.10 -27.76
C ASP A 391 21.82 11.22 -28.27
N ASP A 392 22.74 10.47 -27.66
CA ASP A 392 24.17 10.50 -27.99
C ASP A 392 24.87 11.86 -27.80
N GLN A 393 24.24 12.78 -27.06
CA GLN A 393 24.77 14.09 -26.74
C GLN A 393 25.02 14.25 -25.24
N TRP A 394 26.16 14.81 -24.91
CA TRP A 394 26.46 15.29 -23.57
C TRP A 394 25.93 16.71 -23.43
N LEU A 395 25.19 16.97 -22.36
CA LEU A 395 24.69 18.30 -22.01
C LEU A 395 25.10 18.58 -20.56
N GLN A 396 25.75 19.72 -20.33
CA GLN A 396 26.12 20.15 -18.99
C GLN A 396 24.95 20.86 -18.34
N LEU A 397 24.61 20.53 -17.10
CA LEU A 397 23.55 21.26 -16.41
C LEU A 397 24.08 22.63 -15.96
N ASP A 398 23.30 23.68 -16.19
CA ASP A 398 23.55 24.97 -15.59
C ASP A 398 23.47 24.86 -14.06
N LYS A 399 24.21 25.70 -13.33
CA LYS A 399 24.26 25.65 -11.86
C LYS A 399 22.90 25.81 -11.20
N ASP A 400 22.05 26.65 -11.80
CA ASP A 400 20.70 26.95 -11.30
C ASP A 400 19.63 26.03 -11.91
N ALA A 401 20.01 25.12 -12.82
CA ALA A 401 19.07 24.19 -13.42
C ALA A 401 18.46 23.26 -12.36
N LEU A 402 17.22 22.83 -12.59
CA LEU A 402 16.50 21.91 -11.71
C LEU A 402 16.56 20.47 -12.27
N PRO A 403 17.45 19.59 -11.77
CA PRO A 403 17.70 18.28 -12.38
C PRO A 403 16.48 17.36 -12.37
N HIS A 404 15.63 17.46 -11.34
CA HIS A 404 14.37 16.70 -11.26
C HIS A 404 13.33 17.14 -12.28
N HIS A 405 13.29 18.44 -12.63
CA HIS A 405 12.42 18.94 -13.69
C HIS A 405 12.89 18.43 -15.05
N ILE A 406 14.19 18.49 -15.32
CA ILE A 406 14.80 17.92 -16.54
C ILE A 406 14.47 16.43 -16.64
N LYS A 407 14.66 15.67 -15.56
CA LYS A 407 14.30 14.25 -15.50
C LYS A 407 12.81 14.03 -15.81
N ALA A 408 11.93 14.81 -15.21
CA ALA A 408 10.49 14.69 -15.43
C ALA A 408 10.08 15.00 -16.88
N SER A 409 10.67 16.01 -17.51
CA SER A 409 10.48 16.32 -18.94
C SER A 409 10.96 15.19 -19.85
N LEU A 410 12.15 14.64 -19.58
CA LEU A 410 12.71 13.52 -20.35
C LEU A 410 11.84 12.26 -20.25
N LEU A 411 11.30 11.96 -19.06
CA LEU A 411 10.37 10.84 -18.85
C LEU A 411 9.01 11.03 -19.55
N LYS A 412 8.57 12.28 -19.71
CA LYS A 412 7.31 12.63 -20.40
C LYS A 412 7.45 12.70 -21.92
N SER A 413 8.66 12.69 -22.45
CA SER A 413 8.91 12.76 -23.89
C SER A 413 8.27 11.56 -24.61
N GLU A 414 7.49 11.82 -25.65
CA GLU A 414 6.81 10.78 -26.45
C GLU A 414 7.77 9.74 -27.06
N THR A 415 9.05 10.11 -27.18
CA THR A 415 10.07 9.27 -27.84
C THR A 415 10.79 8.29 -26.92
N LYS A 416 10.43 8.19 -25.61
CA LYS A 416 11.08 7.32 -24.61
C LYS A 416 12.61 7.26 -24.80
N LYS A 417 13.24 8.43 -24.73
CA LYS A 417 14.69 8.55 -24.92
C LYS A 417 15.41 7.95 -23.72
N ASP A 418 16.44 7.13 -23.97
CA ASP A 418 17.35 6.71 -22.91
C ASP A 418 18.18 7.92 -22.48
N PHE A 419 18.19 8.20 -21.18
CA PHE A 419 18.97 9.28 -20.61
C PHE A 419 19.66 8.84 -19.33
N TYR A 420 20.82 9.45 -19.07
CA TYR A 420 21.64 9.16 -17.90
C TYR A 420 22.15 10.47 -17.31
N PHE A 421 22.06 10.62 -15.99
CA PHE A 421 22.76 11.69 -15.28
C PHE A 421 24.14 11.20 -14.86
N ILE A 422 25.16 12.04 -15.07
CA ILE A 422 26.57 11.72 -14.82
C ILE A 422 27.24 12.86 -14.08
N TYR A 423 28.00 12.53 -13.04
CA TYR A 423 28.89 13.43 -12.33
C TYR A 423 30.34 13.17 -12.78
N LYS A 424 30.97 14.14 -13.47
CA LYS A 424 32.32 13.98 -14.04
C LYS A 424 33.10 15.31 -14.06
N PRO A 425 34.43 15.27 -14.24
CA PRO A 425 35.25 16.47 -14.35
C PRO A 425 34.80 17.37 -15.49
N ILE A 426 34.82 18.69 -15.26
CA ILE A 426 34.61 19.70 -16.28
C ILE A 426 35.89 19.79 -17.10
N ASP A 427 35.88 19.19 -18.28
CA ASP A 427 37.01 19.30 -19.19
C ASP A 427 37.07 20.71 -19.78
N ARG A 428 38.07 21.49 -19.34
CA ARG A 428 38.32 22.85 -19.84
C ARG A 428 39.10 22.88 -21.16
N LYS A 429 39.47 21.72 -21.71
CA LYS A 429 40.38 21.59 -22.87
C LYS A 429 39.69 21.12 -24.16
N THR A 430 38.48 20.57 -24.09
CA THR A 430 37.64 20.16 -25.24
C THR A 430 36.59 21.23 -25.59
N PRO A 431 35.98 21.22 -26.78
CA PRO A 431 34.93 22.18 -27.11
C PRO A 431 33.83 22.18 -26.03
N PRO A 432 33.31 23.36 -25.65
CA PRO A 432 32.40 23.48 -24.53
C PRO A 432 31.14 22.65 -24.79
N VAL A 433 30.87 21.72 -23.88
CA VAL A 433 29.62 20.97 -23.85
C VAL A 433 28.47 21.99 -23.67
N PRO A 434 27.36 21.88 -24.41
CA PRO A 434 26.25 22.82 -24.28
C PRO A 434 25.72 22.83 -22.85
N THR A 435 25.56 24.02 -22.27
CA THR A 435 24.94 24.20 -20.95
C THR A 435 23.42 24.31 -21.12
N VAL A 436 22.66 23.52 -20.36
CA VAL A 436 21.19 23.43 -20.47
C VAL A 436 20.48 23.67 -19.14
N LYS A 437 19.24 24.15 -19.23
CA LYS A 437 18.26 24.31 -18.15
C LYS A 437 17.00 23.51 -18.45
N GLU A 438 16.09 23.44 -17.47
CA GLU A 438 14.78 22.80 -17.64
C GLU A 438 13.95 23.35 -18.81
N SER A 439 14.15 24.62 -19.20
CA SER A 439 13.49 25.23 -20.36
C SER A 439 13.93 24.67 -21.71
N ASP A 440 15.06 23.98 -21.77
CA ASP A 440 15.63 23.43 -23.01
C ASP A 440 15.08 22.02 -23.33
N PHE A 441 14.24 21.48 -22.45
CA PHE A 441 13.59 20.19 -22.61
C PHE A 441 12.06 20.39 -22.77
N PRO A 442 11.41 19.61 -23.64
CA PRO A 442 9.98 19.75 -23.94
C PRO A 442 9.03 19.41 -22.79
#